data_AF-A0A0W8FL62-F1
#
_entry.id   AF-A0A0W8FL62-F1
#
_cell.length_a   1.000
_cell.length_b   1.000
_cell.length_c   1.000
_cell.angle_alpha   90.00
_cell.angle_beta   90.00
_cell.angle_gamma   90.00
#
_symmetry.space_group_name_H-M   'P 1'
#
loop_
_entity.id
_entity.type
_entity.pdbx_description
1 polymer ?
#
loop_
_entity_poly.entity_id
_entity_poly.type
_entity_poly.pdbx_seq_one_letter_code
_entity_poly.pdbx_strand_id
1 'polypeptide(L)'
;MFYKILLKKKNNRGFTLLEVIVSLVVAAILGAMLVQFMGTGLMKSYNPVILAQNGTYLNTIMEKMTADYKYWMSDGALKGYSPSTTYSYFNNRVGSASESEAKTTPYSDADHPYYVVANHTITFSGSPPTEASASSAVHKITIKYRDLTATAIFTE
;
A
#
# COMPACT_ATOMS: atom_id res chain seq x y z
N MET A 1 24.51 34.55 -64.04
CA MET A 1 23.74 34.10 -62.85
C MET A 1 23.39 32.64 -63.08
N PHE A 2 24.01 31.73 -62.33
CA PHE A 2 24.16 30.31 -62.64
C PHE A 2 22.90 29.49 -62.30
N TYR A 3 22.28 28.87 -63.32
CA TYR A 3 21.24 27.85 -63.14
C TYR A 3 21.88 26.47 -63.36
N LYS A 4 22.18 25.74 -62.27
CA LYS A 4 22.68 24.36 -62.35
C LYS A 4 21.62 23.43 -61.76
N ILE A 5 20.86 22.83 -62.68
CA ILE A 5 19.86 21.80 -62.43
C ILE A 5 20.53 20.63 -61.69
N LEU A 6 20.06 20.35 -60.48
CA LEU A 6 20.44 19.16 -59.72
C LEU A 6 19.95 17.92 -60.48
N LEU A 7 20.89 17.25 -61.15
CA LEU A 7 20.71 15.96 -61.79
C LEU A 7 20.17 14.93 -60.78
N LYS A 8 18.86 14.68 -60.87
CA LYS A 8 18.17 13.58 -60.18
C LYS A 8 18.65 12.25 -60.76
N LYS A 9 19.70 11.69 -60.17
CA LYS A 9 20.18 10.34 -60.50
C LYS A 9 19.19 9.32 -59.92
N LYS A 10 18.25 8.84 -60.75
CA LYS A 10 17.34 7.75 -60.38
C LYS A 10 18.14 6.44 -60.39
N ASN A 11 18.65 6.04 -59.22
CA ASN A 11 19.44 4.84 -59.06
C ASN A 11 18.49 3.64 -58.90
N ASN A 12 18.27 2.87 -59.97
CA ASN A 12 17.46 1.63 -60.00
C ASN A 12 18.23 0.44 -59.39
N ARG A 13 18.93 0.63 -58.27
CA ARG A 13 19.58 -0.47 -57.56
C ARG A 13 18.55 -1.08 -56.62
N GLY A 14 18.11 -2.30 -56.93
CA GLY A 14 17.28 -3.10 -56.02
C GLY A 14 18.05 -3.45 -54.74
N PHE A 15 17.31 -3.91 -53.72
CA PHE A 15 17.89 -4.40 -52.47
C PHE A 15 18.93 -5.48 -52.75
N THR A 16 20.12 -5.34 -52.16
CA THR A 16 21.12 -6.40 -52.20
C THR A 16 20.77 -7.47 -51.17
N LEU A 17 21.13 -8.73 -51.44
CA LEU A 17 20.89 -9.85 -50.50
C LEU A 17 21.50 -9.57 -49.12
N LEU A 18 22.68 -8.95 -49.10
CA LEU A 18 23.38 -8.57 -47.87
C LEU A 18 22.58 -7.55 -47.05
N GLU A 19 22.01 -6.53 -47.69
CA GLU A 19 21.22 -5.48 -47.02
C GLU A 19 19.94 -6.03 -46.37
N VAL A 20 19.30 -7.01 -47.02
CA VAL A 20 18.12 -7.70 -46.47
C VAL A 20 18.49 -8.52 -45.23
N ILE A 21 19.62 -9.24 -45.25
CA ILE A 21 20.08 -10.03 -44.11
C ILE A 21 20.44 -9.11 -42.94
N VAL A 22 21.20 -8.03 -43.20
CA VAL A 22 21.63 -7.09 -42.17
C VAL A 22 20.42 -6.38 -41.53
N SER A 23 19.44 -5.94 -42.33
CA SER A 23 18.23 -5.31 -41.79
C SER A 23 17.38 -6.26 -40.95
N LEU A 24 17.24 -7.54 -41.35
CA LEU A 24 16.55 -8.56 -40.53
C LEU A 24 17.27 -8.83 -39.20
N VAL A 25 18.59 -8.91 -39.20
CA VAL A 25 19.38 -9.10 -37.98
C VAL A 25 19.23 -7.91 -37.03
N VAL A 26 19.30 -6.69 -37.55
CA VAL A 26 19.08 -5.47 -36.75
C VAL A 26 17.65 -5.42 -36.22
N ALA A 27 16.65 -5.75 -37.04
CA ALA A 27 15.25 -5.80 -36.61
C ALA A 27 15.01 -6.86 -35.53
N ALA A 28 15.66 -8.02 -35.62
CA ALA A 28 15.57 -9.07 -34.61
C ALA A 28 16.20 -8.65 -33.27
N ILE A 29 17.37 -8.00 -33.30
CA ILE A 29 18.03 -7.49 -32.10
C ILE A 29 17.15 -6.40 -31.44
N LEU A 30 16.68 -5.43 -32.21
CA LEU A 30 15.82 -4.35 -31.70
C LEU A 30 14.48 -4.89 -31.19
N GLY A 31 13.89 -5.86 -31.89
CA GLY A 31 12.66 -6.54 -31.48
C GLY A 31 12.82 -7.28 -30.16
N ALA A 32 13.92 -8.02 -29.98
CA ALA A 32 14.22 -8.72 -28.73
C ALA A 32 14.41 -7.72 -27.56
N MET A 33 15.12 -6.61 -27.77
CA MET A 33 15.28 -5.56 -26.77
C MET A 33 13.94 -4.90 -26.41
N LEU A 34 13.08 -4.65 -27.39
CA LEU A 34 11.75 -4.09 -27.19
C LEU A 34 10.87 -5.01 -26.33
N VAL A 35 10.85 -6.31 -26.63
CA VAL A 35 10.08 -7.30 -25.86
C VAL A 35 10.57 -7.38 -24.41
N GLN A 36 11.88 -7.38 -24.19
CA GLN A 36 12.47 -7.38 -22.84
C GLN A 36 12.07 -6.13 -22.04
N PHE A 37 12.06 -4.97 -22.69
CA PHE A 37 11.69 -3.69 -22.08
C PHE A 37 10.19 -3.62 -21.75
N MET A 38 9.33 -4.00 -22.70
CA MET A 38 7.87 -4.02 -22.50
C MET A 38 7.44 -5.08 -21.47
N GLY A 39 8.07 -6.25 -21.49
CA GLY A 39 7.74 -7.36 -20.58
C GLY A 39 7.97 -7.03 -19.11
N THR A 40 8.97 -6.21 -18.79
CA THR A 40 9.29 -5.82 -17.41
C THR A 40 8.54 -4.56 -16.94
N GLY A 41 8.31 -3.59 -17.83
CA GLY A 41 7.60 -2.36 -17.52
C GLY A 41 6.09 -2.51 -17.41
N LEU A 42 5.45 -3.27 -18.30
CA LEU A 42 3.99 -3.45 -18.29
C LEU A 42 3.52 -4.37 -17.16
N MET A 43 4.27 -5.44 -16.88
CA MET A 43 3.89 -6.45 -15.87
C MET A 43 3.90 -5.95 -14.42
N LYS A 44 4.54 -4.81 -14.12
CA LYS A 44 4.57 -4.23 -12.77
C LYS A 44 3.77 -2.94 -12.63
N SER A 45 3.21 -2.42 -13.72
CA SER A 45 2.49 -1.14 -13.77
C SER A 45 1.23 -1.09 -12.89
N TYR A 46 0.60 -2.25 -12.63
CA TYR A 46 -0.61 -2.33 -11.79
C TYR A 46 -0.30 -2.36 -10.28
N ASN A 47 0.91 -2.76 -9.87
CA ASN A 47 1.29 -2.89 -8.47
C ASN A 47 1.14 -1.59 -7.66
N PRO A 48 1.59 -0.40 -8.15
CA PRO A 48 1.37 0.85 -7.41
C PRO A 48 -0.11 1.20 -7.24
N VAL A 49 -0.97 0.86 -8.21
CA VAL A 49 -2.41 1.10 -8.12
C VAL A 49 -3.03 0.23 -7.03
N ILE A 50 -2.68 -1.06 -6.99
CA ILE A 50 -3.17 -1.99 -5.97
C ILE A 50 -2.68 -1.57 -4.58
N LEU A 51 -1.40 -1.19 -4.44
CA LEU A 51 -0.86 -0.71 -3.16
C LEU A 51 -1.55 0.57 -2.70
N ALA A 52 -1.81 1.51 -3.60
CA ALA A 52 -2.55 2.73 -3.27
C ALA A 52 -3.97 2.43 -2.81
N GLN A 53 -4.71 1.57 -3.53
CA GLN A 53 -6.06 1.15 -3.15
C GLN A 53 -6.06 0.48 -1.77
N ASN A 54 -5.14 -0.46 -1.54
CA ASN A 54 -5.01 -1.15 -0.26
C ASN A 54 -4.67 -0.18 0.88
N GLY A 55 -3.76 0.76 0.62
CA GLY A 55 -3.36 1.76 1.59
C GLY A 55 -4.50 2.70 1.95
N THR A 56 -5.30 3.13 0.97
CA THR A 56 -6.49 3.95 1.24
C THR A 56 -7.54 3.21 2.06
N TYR A 57 -7.73 1.91 1.81
CA TYR A 57 -8.66 1.10 2.60
C TYR A 57 -8.17 0.91 4.04
N LEU A 58 -6.88 0.60 4.21
CA LEU A 58 -6.25 0.50 5.53
C LEU A 58 -6.38 1.80 6.33
N ASN A 59 -6.11 2.95 5.70
CA ASN A 59 -6.29 4.26 6.33
C ASN A 59 -7.76 4.51 6.71
N THR A 60 -8.71 4.11 5.86
CA THR A 60 -10.15 4.23 6.16
C THR A 60 -10.52 3.43 7.42
N ILE A 61 -9.98 2.22 7.60
CA ILE A 61 -10.19 1.43 8.83
C ILE A 61 -9.63 2.20 10.04
N MET A 62 -8.41 2.73 9.95
CA MET A 62 -7.76 3.49 11.03
C MET A 62 -8.52 4.78 11.38
N GLU A 63 -9.06 5.48 10.39
CA GLU A 63 -9.89 6.67 10.58
C GLU A 63 -11.20 6.32 11.28
N LYS A 64 -11.87 5.23 10.87
CA LYS A 64 -13.09 4.74 11.54
C LYS A 64 -12.81 4.34 12.99
N MET A 65 -11.70 3.65 13.26
CA MET A 65 -11.27 3.32 14.63
C MET A 65 -11.03 4.58 15.47
N THR A 66 -10.30 5.55 14.92
CA THR A 66 -10.01 6.81 15.61
C THR A 66 -11.28 7.61 15.89
N ALA A 67 -12.22 7.63 14.95
CA ALA A 67 -13.51 8.29 15.11
C ALA A 67 -14.37 7.59 16.19
N ASP A 68 -14.41 6.26 16.19
CA ASP A 68 -15.17 5.48 17.18
C ASP A 68 -14.56 5.63 18.59
N TYR A 69 -13.23 5.61 18.71
CA TYR A 69 -12.54 5.92 19.95
C TYR A 69 -12.93 7.31 20.47
N LYS A 70 -12.86 8.35 19.63
CA LYS A 70 -13.26 9.71 20.01
C LYS A 70 -14.72 9.80 20.43
N TYR A 71 -15.61 9.12 19.70
CA TYR A 71 -17.02 9.04 20.02
C TYR A 71 -17.22 8.46 21.42
N TRP A 72 -16.66 7.28 21.70
CA TRP A 72 -16.77 6.65 23.02
C TRP A 72 -16.19 7.54 24.10
N MET A 73 -14.98 8.08 23.93
CA MET A 73 -14.36 8.95 24.94
C MET A 73 -15.22 10.18 25.26
N SER A 74 -15.85 10.78 24.25
CA SER A 74 -16.76 11.91 24.46
C SER A 74 -18.08 11.50 25.14
N ASP A 75 -18.69 10.41 24.71
CA ASP A 75 -19.96 9.91 25.25
C ASP A 75 -19.80 9.41 26.69
N GLY A 76 -18.72 8.70 26.98
CA GLY A 76 -18.37 8.24 28.32
C GLY A 76 -18.12 9.39 29.29
N ALA A 77 -17.43 10.45 28.83
CA ALA A 77 -17.23 11.66 29.63
C ALA A 77 -18.57 12.35 29.96
N LEU A 78 -19.51 12.43 29.01
CA LEU A 78 -20.85 12.99 29.25
C LEU A 78 -21.68 12.15 30.23
N LYS A 79 -21.48 10.83 30.24
CA LYS A 79 -22.18 9.88 31.13
C LYS A 79 -21.48 9.68 32.49
N GLY A 80 -20.33 10.33 32.71
CA GLY A 80 -19.55 10.20 33.94
C GLY A 80 -18.85 8.84 34.09
N TYR A 81 -18.61 8.12 32.99
CA TYR A 81 -17.86 6.87 33.01
C TYR A 81 -16.36 7.13 33.18
N SER A 82 -15.66 6.17 33.80
CA SER A 82 -14.20 6.23 33.84
C SER A 82 -13.62 6.06 32.44
N PRO A 83 -12.43 6.65 32.17
CA PRO A 83 -11.83 6.52 30.85
C PRO A 83 -11.52 5.06 30.46
N SER A 84 -11.11 4.22 31.42
CA SER A 84 -10.87 2.79 31.20
C SER A 84 -12.12 2.01 30.83
N THR A 85 -13.26 2.31 31.47
CA THR A 85 -14.56 1.71 31.11
C THR A 85 -14.92 2.08 29.68
N THR A 86 -14.70 3.34 29.32
CA THR A 86 -15.05 3.89 28.01
C THR A 86 -14.18 3.30 26.91
N TYR A 87 -12.86 3.24 27.14
CA TYR A 87 -11.91 2.57 26.27
C TYR A 87 -12.28 1.09 26.05
N SER A 88 -12.76 0.38 27.09
CA SER A 88 -13.16 -1.02 26.95
C SER A 88 -14.26 -1.25 25.91
N TYR A 89 -15.20 -0.32 25.75
CA TYR A 89 -16.25 -0.41 24.72
C TYR A 89 -15.66 -0.33 23.31
N PHE A 90 -14.75 0.60 23.09
CA PHE A 90 -13.99 0.70 21.84
C PHE A 90 -13.14 -0.56 21.61
N ASN A 91 -12.38 -0.99 22.62
CA ASN A 91 -11.47 -2.12 22.52
C ASN A 91 -12.18 -3.44 22.18
N ASN A 92 -13.38 -3.64 22.73
CA ASN A 92 -14.22 -4.80 22.41
C ASN A 92 -14.64 -4.84 20.94
N ARG A 93 -14.78 -3.68 20.28
CA ARG A 93 -15.12 -3.61 18.84
C ARG A 93 -13.93 -3.87 17.95
N VAL A 94 -12.72 -3.48 18.36
CA VAL A 94 -11.46 -3.83 17.67
C VAL A 94 -11.21 -5.34 17.78
N GLY A 95 -11.43 -5.89 18.97
CA GLY A 95 -11.23 -7.31 19.28
C GLY A 95 -9.77 -7.68 19.58
N SER A 96 -9.54 -8.93 19.94
CA SER A 96 -8.23 -9.43 20.37
C SER A 96 -7.23 -9.57 19.23
N ALA A 97 -5.94 -9.37 19.51
CA ALA A 97 -4.88 -9.64 18.54
C ALA A 97 -4.89 -11.12 18.08
N SER A 98 -4.88 -11.33 16.76
CA SER A 98 -4.74 -12.62 16.10
C SER A 98 -4.24 -12.40 14.68
N GLU A 99 -3.07 -12.94 14.36
CA GLU A 99 -2.55 -12.99 12.99
C GLU A 99 -3.04 -14.22 12.22
N SER A 100 -3.63 -15.20 12.91
CA SER A 100 -4.14 -16.43 12.31
C SER A 100 -5.54 -16.26 11.69
N GLU A 101 -6.29 -15.26 12.16
CA GLU A 101 -7.69 -15.06 11.79
C GLU A 101 -7.97 -13.63 11.38
N ALA A 102 -8.43 -13.45 10.14
CA ALA A 102 -8.88 -12.15 9.68
C ALA A 102 -10.23 -11.81 10.35
N LYS A 103 -10.37 -10.56 10.77
CA LYS A 103 -11.57 -10.06 11.46
C LYS A 103 -12.41 -9.22 10.52
N THR A 104 -13.72 -9.42 10.64
CA THR A 104 -14.73 -8.50 10.15
C THR A 104 -15.32 -7.78 11.35
N THR A 105 -14.96 -6.51 11.50
CA THR A 105 -15.41 -5.65 12.61
C THR A 105 -16.29 -4.53 12.06
N PRO A 106 -16.90 -3.67 12.89
CA PRO A 106 -17.62 -2.49 12.40
C PRO A 106 -16.79 -1.54 11.52
N TYR A 107 -15.46 -1.68 11.51
CA TYR A 107 -14.55 -0.84 10.75
C TYR A 107 -14.29 -1.34 9.32
N SER A 108 -14.67 -2.57 8.99
CA SER A 108 -14.40 -3.22 7.71
C SER A 108 -15.65 -3.84 7.09
N ASP A 109 -15.62 -4.02 5.78
CA ASP A 109 -16.68 -4.70 5.03
C ASP A 109 -16.42 -6.21 4.99
N ALA A 110 -17.45 -7.01 4.67
CA ALA A 110 -17.34 -8.48 4.61
C ALA A 110 -16.29 -8.96 3.60
N ASP A 111 -16.11 -8.22 2.49
CA ASP A 111 -15.17 -8.56 1.41
C ASP A 111 -13.73 -8.11 1.69
N HIS A 112 -13.51 -7.35 2.77
CA HIS A 112 -12.21 -6.76 3.08
C HIS A 112 -11.83 -6.96 4.56
N PRO A 113 -11.76 -8.21 5.04
CA PRO A 113 -11.34 -8.48 6.41
C PRO A 113 -9.87 -8.08 6.61
N TYR A 114 -9.52 -7.72 7.84
CA TYR A 114 -8.17 -7.33 8.23
C TYR A 114 -7.73 -8.07 9.49
N TYR A 115 -6.43 -8.16 9.74
CA TYR A 115 -5.88 -8.81 10.93
C TYR A 115 -5.56 -7.77 11.99
N VAL A 116 -5.84 -8.10 13.25
CA VAL A 116 -5.36 -7.32 14.40
C VAL A 116 -4.05 -7.97 14.85
N VAL A 117 -2.93 -7.35 14.52
CA VAL A 117 -1.59 -7.86 14.82
C VAL A 117 -1.23 -7.60 16.27
N ALA A 118 -1.56 -6.41 16.77
CA ALA A 118 -1.34 -6.03 18.16
C ALA A 118 -2.56 -5.29 18.69
N ASN A 119 -2.95 -5.63 19.91
CA ASN A 119 -3.91 -4.86 20.69
C ASN A 119 -3.58 -5.09 22.17
N HIS A 120 -2.67 -4.27 22.70
CA HIS A 120 -2.21 -4.39 24.08
C HIS A 120 -1.72 -3.03 24.62
N THR A 121 -1.58 -2.95 25.94
CA THR A 121 -1.06 -1.78 26.65
C THR A 121 0.47 -1.78 26.69
N ILE A 122 1.05 -0.61 26.42
CA ILE A 122 2.49 -0.37 26.42
C ILE A 122 2.86 0.76 27.38
N THR A 123 4.12 0.77 27.80
CA THR A 123 4.79 1.90 28.44
C THR A 123 6.23 2.00 27.92
N PHE A 124 6.84 3.17 28.07
CA PHE A 124 8.24 3.40 27.74
C PHE A 124 9.01 3.62 29.04
N SER A 125 9.96 2.72 29.33
CA SER A 125 10.77 2.79 30.55
C SER A 125 12.24 2.48 30.25
N GLY A 126 13.15 2.90 31.14
CA GLY A 126 14.59 2.70 31.00
C GLY A 126 15.35 3.89 30.39
N SER A 127 16.68 3.75 30.31
CA SER A 127 17.59 4.68 29.66
C SER A 127 18.63 3.89 28.85
N PRO A 128 18.56 3.87 27.50
CA PRO A 128 17.54 4.51 26.66
C PRO A 128 16.14 3.88 26.85
N PRO A 129 15.04 4.61 26.54
CA PRO A 129 13.69 4.10 26.72
C PRO A 129 13.40 2.90 25.80
N THR A 130 12.85 1.83 26.37
CA THR A 130 12.38 0.63 25.66
C THR A 130 10.89 0.39 25.92
N GLU A 131 10.19 -0.14 24.92
CA GLU A 131 8.80 -0.55 25.04
C GLU A 131 8.68 -1.74 26.02
N ALA A 132 7.78 -1.61 26.99
CA ALA A 132 7.46 -2.65 27.96
C ALA A 132 5.94 -2.79 28.09
N SER A 133 5.46 -3.96 28.51
CA SER A 133 4.04 -4.16 28.80
C SER A 133 3.61 -3.32 30.01
N ALA A 134 2.43 -2.72 29.92
CA ALA A 134 1.85 -1.91 31.00
C ALA A 134 0.47 -2.42 31.39
N SER A 135 -0.03 -2.03 32.56
CA SER A 135 -1.40 -2.36 32.98
C SER A 135 -2.45 -1.33 32.53
N SER A 136 -2.06 -0.07 32.34
CA SER A 136 -2.97 1.06 32.11
C SER A 136 -2.11 2.29 31.80
N ALA A 137 -2.15 2.79 30.56
CA ALA A 137 -1.58 4.09 30.16
C ALA A 137 -1.81 4.35 28.67
N VAL A 138 -1.21 3.50 27.83
CA VAL A 138 -1.09 3.72 26.39
C VAL A 138 -1.44 2.42 25.69
N HIS A 139 -2.43 2.46 24.81
CA HIS A 139 -2.90 1.30 24.07
C HIS A 139 -2.33 1.33 22.65
N LYS A 140 -1.61 0.28 22.29
CA LYS A 140 -1.04 0.09 20.96
C LYS A 140 -1.94 -0.86 20.19
N ILE A 141 -2.45 -0.37 19.07
CA ILE A 141 -3.24 -1.16 18.14
C ILE A 141 -2.51 -1.17 16.80
N THR A 142 -2.17 -2.36 16.33
CA THR A 142 -1.59 -2.58 15.01
C THR A 142 -2.53 -3.48 14.22
N ILE A 143 -2.89 -3.03 13.02
CA ILE A 143 -3.69 -3.80 12.09
C ILE A 143 -2.93 -4.06 10.80
N LYS A 144 -3.28 -5.16 10.12
CA LYS A 144 -2.72 -5.56 8.84
C LYS A 144 -3.84 -5.79 7.84
N TYR A 145 -3.74 -5.14 6.70
CA TYR A 145 -4.62 -5.38 5.56
C TYR A 145 -3.75 -5.71 4.34
N ARG A 146 -3.92 -6.94 3.83
CA ARG A 146 -3.04 -7.51 2.79
C ARG A 146 -1.56 -7.40 3.24
N ASP A 147 -0.71 -6.73 2.48
CA ASP A 147 0.72 -6.57 2.78
C ASP A 147 1.06 -5.25 3.50
N LEU A 148 0.04 -4.49 3.92
CA LEU A 148 0.22 -3.19 4.57
C LEU A 148 -0.15 -3.28 6.05
N THR A 149 0.62 -2.58 6.88
CA THR A 149 0.40 -2.49 8.33
C THR A 149 0.25 -1.04 8.75
N ALA A 150 -0.61 -0.79 9.73
CA ALA A 150 -0.78 0.51 10.36
C ALA A 150 -0.86 0.33 11.86
N THR A 151 -0.20 1.24 12.58
CA THR A 151 -0.22 1.28 14.05
C THR A 151 -0.77 2.62 14.50
N ALA A 152 -1.70 2.60 15.43
CA ALA A 152 -2.13 3.77 16.19
C ALA A 152 -1.95 3.56 17.69
N ILE A 153 -1.84 4.69 18.36
CA ILE A 153 -1.71 4.77 19.80
C ILE A 153 -2.92 5.51 20.36
N PHE A 154 -3.57 4.92 21.35
CA PHE A 154 -4.71 5.47 22.07
C PHE A 154 -4.37 5.58 23.55
N THR A 155 -5.09 6.41 24.27
CA THR A 155 -4.95 6.56 25.73
C THR A 155 -6.32 6.36 26.35
N GLU A 156 -6.37 5.86 27.58
CA GLU A 156 -7.56 6.01 28.40
C GLU A 156 -7.52 7.36 29.11
#